data_AF-A0A5B8SB36-F1
#
_entry.id   AF-A0A5B8SB36-F1
#
_cell.length_a   1.000
_cell.length_b   1.000
_cell.length_c   1.000
_cell.angle_alpha   90.00
_cell.angle_beta   90.00
_cell.angle_gamma   90.00
#
_symmetry.space_group_name_H-M   'P 1'
#
loop_
_entity.id
_entity.type
_entity.pdbx_description
1 polymer ?
#
loop_
_entity_poly.entity_id
_entity_poly.type
_entity_poly.pdbx_seq_one_letter_code
_entity_poly.pdbx_strand_id
1 'polypeptide(L)'
;MLETTGEDLLVATCLAAAAQGDVSAYYDLGVAYSTGSHGVDCDLIEAHKWFNLAAASGHGEAALCRADISDEMTAREIAEAQRRAREWLSTTVRKAA
;
A
#
# COMPACT_ATOMS: atom_id res chain seq x y z
N MET A 1 -31.55 4.36 -8.25
CA MET A 1 -30.72 3.15 -8.16
C MET A 1 -29.36 3.48 -8.75
N LEU A 2 -28.47 4.10 -7.97
CA LEU A 2 -27.01 4.12 -8.18
C LEU A 2 -26.41 4.64 -6.88
N GLU A 3 -26.49 3.82 -5.84
CA GLU A 3 -25.61 3.95 -4.68
C GLU A 3 -24.30 3.29 -5.13
N THR A 4 -23.49 4.03 -5.89
CA THR A 4 -22.09 3.65 -6.10
C THR A 4 -21.40 4.00 -4.79
N THR A 5 -21.45 3.03 -3.92
CA THR A 5 -20.98 3.02 -2.55
C THR A 5 -19.59 3.65 -2.43
N GLY A 6 -19.39 4.55 -1.48
CA GLY A 6 -18.09 5.15 -1.17
C GLY A 6 -17.01 4.12 -0.78
N GLU A 7 -17.39 2.85 -0.64
CA GLU A 7 -16.54 1.70 -0.34
C GLU A 7 -15.48 1.36 -1.41
N ASP A 8 -15.62 1.72 -2.69
CA ASP A 8 -14.63 1.35 -3.75
C ASP A 8 -13.65 2.49 -4.08
N LEU A 9 -13.95 3.71 -3.61
CA LEU A 9 -13.27 4.92 -4.07
C LEU A 9 -11.93 5.17 -3.39
N LEU A 10 -11.77 4.72 -2.13
CA LEU A 10 -10.60 5.12 -1.33
C LEU A 10 -9.32 4.47 -1.86
N VAL A 11 -9.32 3.15 -2.10
CA VAL A 11 -8.18 2.44 -2.70
C VAL A 11 -7.87 2.99 -4.09
N ALA A 12 -8.88 3.19 -4.93
CA ALA A 12 -8.68 3.75 -6.27
C ALA A 12 -8.08 5.17 -6.23
N THR A 13 -8.54 6.03 -5.32
CA THR A 13 -8.06 7.41 -5.17
C THR A 13 -6.64 7.44 -4.61
N CYS A 14 -6.34 6.62 -3.59
CA CYS A 14 -5.00 6.49 -3.06
C CYS A 14 -4.04 5.89 -4.09
N LEU A 15 -4.45 4.93 -4.93
CA LEU A 15 -3.62 4.43 -6.03
C LEU A 15 -3.27 5.53 -7.03
N ALA A 16 -4.22 6.40 -7.37
CA ALA A 16 -3.98 7.54 -8.25
C ALA A 16 -3.05 8.60 -7.60
N ALA A 17 -3.19 8.85 -6.30
CA ALA A 17 -2.30 9.76 -5.56
C ALA A 17 -0.89 9.17 -5.38
N ALA A 18 -0.79 7.88 -5.05
CA ALA A 18 0.45 7.11 -4.99
C ALA A 18 1.21 7.15 -6.33
N ALA A 19 0.49 7.03 -7.45
CA ALA A 19 1.09 7.16 -8.78
C ALA A 19 1.66 8.55 -9.06
N GLN A 20 1.14 9.60 -8.40
CA GLN A 20 1.68 10.96 -8.44
C GLN A 20 2.84 11.18 -7.44
N GLY A 21 3.20 10.16 -6.66
CA GLY A 21 4.26 10.24 -5.66
C GLY A 21 3.78 10.72 -4.29
N ASP A 22 2.47 10.72 -4.02
CA ASP A 22 1.94 11.07 -2.72
C ASP A 22 2.30 10.00 -1.68
N VAL A 23 3.03 10.42 -0.64
CA VAL A 23 3.54 9.53 0.41
C VAL A 23 2.44 9.10 1.37
N SER A 24 1.48 9.98 1.67
CA SER A 24 0.35 9.69 2.54
C SER A 24 -0.55 8.64 1.90
N ALA A 25 -0.74 8.70 0.58
CA ALA A 25 -1.52 7.71 -0.15
C ALA A 25 -0.95 6.29 -0.04
N TYR A 26 0.39 6.14 -0.01
CA TYR A 26 1.01 4.85 0.27
C TYR A 26 0.71 4.36 1.69
N TYR A 27 0.67 5.26 2.67
CA TYR A 27 0.32 4.91 4.04
C TYR A 27 -1.15 4.48 4.16
N ASP A 28 -2.07 5.25 3.58
CA ASP A 28 -3.51 4.96 3.59
C ASP A 28 -3.83 3.62 2.92
N LEU A 29 -3.15 3.29 1.82
CA LEU A 29 -3.27 1.96 1.20
C LEU A 29 -2.77 0.87 2.14
N GLY A 30 -1.62 1.08 2.80
CA GLY A 30 -1.10 0.15 3.79
C GLY A 30 -2.10 -0.14 4.91
N VAL A 31 -2.72 0.91 5.44
CA VAL A 31 -3.76 0.79 6.47
C VAL A 31 -4.98 0.05 5.94
N ALA A 32 -5.51 0.43 4.77
CA ALA A 32 -6.70 -0.20 4.19
C ALA A 32 -6.54 -1.71 3.99
N TYR A 33 -5.38 -2.16 3.48
CA TYR A 33 -5.07 -3.59 3.33
C TYR A 33 -4.76 -4.27 4.66
N SER A 34 -4.20 -3.57 5.65
CA SER A 34 -3.94 -4.12 6.98
C SER A 34 -5.21 -4.33 7.79
N THR A 35 -6.22 -3.48 7.59
CA THR A 35 -7.49 -3.54 8.33
C THR A 35 -8.61 -4.21 7.53
N GLY A 36 -8.38 -4.55 6.26
CA GLY A 36 -9.40 -5.09 5.36
C GLY A 36 -10.61 -4.14 5.24
N SER A 37 -10.35 -2.85 5.01
CA SER A 37 -11.37 -1.79 5.03
C SER A 37 -11.56 -1.18 3.65
N HIS A 38 -12.72 -0.59 3.36
CA HIS A 38 -13.04 0.01 2.05
C HIS A 38 -13.03 -1.03 0.90
N GLY A 39 -13.74 -2.14 1.13
CA GLY A 39 -13.99 -3.16 0.10
C GLY A 39 -12.80 -4.07 -0.23
N VAL A 40 -11.64 -3.88 0.39
CA VAL A 40 -10.50 -4.81 0.28
C VAL A 40 -10.48 -5.80 1.44
N ASP A 41 -10.05 -7.02 1.14
CA ASP A 41 -9.79 -8.03 2.16
C ASP A 41 -8.47 -7.72 2.90
N CYS A 42 -8.30 -8.29 4.08
CA CYS A 42 -7.07 -8.12 4.83
C CYS A 42 -5.93 -8.87 4.13
N ASP A 43 -4.94 -8.13 3.64
CA ASP A 43 -3.79 -8.67 2.94
C ASP A 43 -2.51 -8.00 3.46
N LEU A 44 -1.82 -8.70 4.36
CA LEU A 44 -0.57 -8.22 4.96
C LEU A 44 0.55 -8.06 3.92
N ILE A 45 0.52 -8.81 2.81
CA ILE A 45 1.51 -8.70 1.73
C ILE A 45 1.33 -7.36 1.00
N GLU A 46 0.11 -7.00 0.66
CA GLU A 46 -0.18 -5.67 0.08
C GLU A 46 0.06 -4.56 1.10
N ALA A 47 -0.38 -4.72 2.36
CA ALA A 47 -0.13 -3.74 3.41
C ALA A 47 1.37 -3.45 3.57
N HIS A 48 2.19 -4.50 3.68
CA HIS A 48 3.64 -4.38 3.81
C HIS A 48 4.26 -3.72 2.58
N LYS A 49 3.81 -4.06 1.38
CA LYS A 49 4.26 -3.41 0.15
C LYS A 49 4.05 -1.90 0.23
N TRP A 50 2.84 -1.45 0.58
CA TRP A 50 2.48 -0.03 0.61
C TRP A 50 3.20 0.72 1.74
N PHE A 51 3.27 0.14 2.94
CA PHE A 51 4.05 0.73 4.03
C PHE A 51 5.54 0.79 3.71
N ASN A 52 6.09 -0.19 2.99
CA ASN A 52 7.48 -0.17 2.55
C ASN A 52 7.75 0.98 1.56
N LEU A 53 6.81 1.29 0.67
CA LEU A 53 6.92 2.43 -0.25
C LEU A 53 6.81 3.77 0.48
N ALA A 54 5.87 3.90 1.41
CA ALA A 54 5.72 5.08 2.26
C ALA A 54 6.98 5.32 3.11
N ALA A 55 7.50 4.26 3.76
CA ALA A 55 8.72 4.33 4.56
C ALA A 55 9.95 4.70 3.72
N ALA A 56 10.09 4.12 2.53
CA ALA A 56 11.16 4.47 1.60
C ALA A 56 11.08 5.93 1.12
N SER A 57 9.89 6.52 1.14
CA SER A 57 9.64 7.92 0.79
C SER A 57 9.71 8.89 1.98
N GLY A 58 10.08 8.40 3.18
CA GLY A 58 10.30 9.21 4.37
C GLY A 58 9.16 9.23 5.40
N HIS A 59 8.12 8.40 5.23
CA HIS A 59 7.02 8.31 6.21
C HIS A 59 7.43 7.47 7.42
N GLY A 60 7.76 8.14 8.53
CA GLY A 60 8.22 7.48 9.75
C GLY A 60 7.21 6.49 10.36
N GLU A 61 5.93 6.86 10.41
CA GLU A 61 4.87 5.96 10.90
C GLU A 61 4.71 4.71 10.02
N ALA A 62 4.94 4.82 8.71
CA ALA A 62 4.82 3.66 7.84
C ALA A 62 5.91 2.62 8.13
N ALA A 63 7.10 3.06 8.56
CA ALA A 63 8.17 2.15 8.96
C ALA A 63 7.79 1.35 10.21
N LEU A 64 7.08 1.97 11.15
CA LEU A 64 6.56 1.32 12.36
C LEU A 64 5.47 0.32 12.00
N CYS A 65 4.44 0.74 11.24
CA CYS A 65 3.37 -0.15 10.81
C CYS A 65 3.89 -1.34 9.99
N ARG A 66 4.86 -1.11 9.11
CA ARG A 66 5.53 -2.19 8.36
C ARG A 66 6.19 -3.19 9.30
N ALA A 67 6.90 -2.72 10.32
CA ALA A 67 7.60 -3.58 11.26
C ALA A 67 6.62 -4.39 12.12
N ASP A 68 5.52 -3.76 12.54
CA ASP A 68 4.45 -4.40 13.30
C ASP A 68 3.84 -5.57 12.53
N ILE A 69 3.34 -5.33 11.30
CA ILE A 69 2.75 -6.40 10.49
C ILE A 69 3.78 -7.44 10.02
N SER A 70 5.07 -7.08 9.96
CA SER A 70 6.12 -8.03 9.58
C SER A 70 6.30 -9.15 10.60
N ASP A 71 5.93 -8.93 11.86
CA ASP A 71 6.02 -9.95 12.91
C ASP A 71 5.01 -11.09 12.67
N GLU A 72 3.89 -10.79 12.02
CA GLU A 72 2.84 -11.75 11.65
C GLU A 72 3.09 -12.44 10.30
N MET A 73 4.11 -11.99 9.54
CA MET A 73 4.40 -12.48 8.20
C MET A 73 5.58 -13.45 8.17
N THR A 74 5.54 -14.40 7.25
CA THR A 74 6.71 -15.23 6.94
C THR A 74 7.73 -14.47 6.09
N ALA A 75 9.00 -14.91 6.14
CA ALA A 75 10.05 -14.36 5.28
C ALA A 75 9.71 -14.45 3.78
N ARG A 76 8.93 -15.47 3.37
CA ARG A 76 8.49 -15.63 1.98
C ARG A 76 7.49 -14.54 1.59
N GLU A 77 6.54 -14.24 2.47
CA GLU A 77 5.53 -13.19 2.27
C GLU A 77 6.17 -11.80 2.26
N ILE A 78 7.10 -11.54 3.18
CA ILE A 78 7.88 -10.28 3.20
C ILE A 78 8.67 -10.13 1.89
N ALA A 79 9.34 -11.19 1.43
CA ALA A 79 10.06 -11.16 0.16
C ALA A 79 9.12 -10.91 -1.02
N GLU A 80 7.90 -11.43 -0.98
CA GLU A 80 6.88 -11.16 -2.00
C GLU A 80 6.40 -9.71 -1.98
N ALA A 81 6.07 -9.17 -0.80
CA ALA A 81 5.68 -7.76 -0.62
C ALA A 81 6.77 -6.81 -1.16
N GLN A 82 8.03 -7.07 -0.81
CA GLN A 82 9.17 -6.29 -1.30
C GLN A 82 9.36 -6.39 -2.82
N ARG A 83 9.13 -7.57 -3.42
CA ARG A 83 9.16 -7.73 -4.89
C ARG A 83 8.06 -6.88 -5.54
N ARG A 84 6.82 -6.97 -5.05
CA ARG A 84 5.69 -6.18 -5.56
C ARG A 84 5.93 -4.67 -5.41
N ALA A 85 6.53 -4.22 -4.32
CA ALA A 85 6.88 -2.81 -4.11
C ALA A 85 7.89 -2.31 -5.15
N ARG A 86 8.93 -3.11 -5.43
CA ARG A 86 9.93 -2.79 -6.48
C ARG A 86 9.30 -2.75 -7.86
N GLU A 87 8.41 -3.69 -8.16
CA GLU A 87 7.70 -3.74 -9.43
C GLU A 87 6.80 -2.52 -9.61
N TRP A 88 6.07 -2.12 -8.56
CA TRP A 88 5.26 -0.91 -8.54
C TRP A 88 6.10 0.32 -8.91
N LEU A 89 7.20 0.56 -8.20
CA LEU A 89 8.12 1.66 -8.50
C LEU A 89 8.67 1.58 -9.92
N SER A 90 9.06 0.41 -10.40
CA SER A 90 9.57 0.26 -11.78
C SER A 90 8.51 0.61 -12.84
N THR A 91 7.23 0.36 -12.53
CA THR A 91 6.10 0.61 -13.43
C THR A 91 5.66 2.08 -13.37
N THR A 92 5.58 2.67 -12.17
CA THR A 92 5.18 4.07 -12.00
C THR A 92 6.29 5.04 -12.41
N VAL A 93 7.55 4.76 -12.09
CA VAL A 93 8.70 5.57 -12.55
C VAL A 93 8.83 5.54 -14.07
N ARG A 94 8.57 4.39 -14.72
CA ARG A 94 8.55 4.30 -16.18
C ARG A 94 7.39 5.09 -16.81
N LYS A 95 6.26 5.24 -16.12
CA LYS A 95 5.12 6.04 -16.60
C LYS A 95 5.28 7.54 -16.38
N ALA A 96 6.20 7.95 -15.50
CA ALA A 96 6.48 9.35 -15.17
C ALA A 96 7.63 9.98 -16.00
N ALA A 97 8.29 9.21 -16.87
CA ALA A 97 9.39 9.63 -17.74
C ALA A 97 8.95 9.69 -19.22
#